data_AF-A0A965UQV7-F1
#
_entry.id   AF-A0A965UQV7-F1
#
_cell.length_a   1.000
_cell.length_b   1.000
_cell.length_c   1.000
_cell.angle_alpha   90.00
_cell.angle_beta   90.00
_cell.angle_gamma   90.00
#
_symmetry.space_group_name_H-M   'P 1'
#
loop_
_entity.id
_entity.type
_entity.pdbx_description
1 polymer ?
#
loop_
_entity_poly.entity_id
_entity_poly.type
_entity_poly.pdbx_seq_one_letter_code
_entity_poly.pdbx_strand_id
1 'polypeptide(L)'
;MINKFKKILAALKVQSKAPTFATDKRIVEAFTLEGITYYTFDDIFNIPVERAFSAIDYYNEMQQRCTRDYLISHLDAQDEILSSKKIDITKLAQLNLNLRERLEMIFDADLLYKLASVVYFDSSESPYKYDYKYGVEKIRRFKKADVDAFFLKTPIRNYLPFKHISAEDLQTYIAVGKEVNLVHLKTLSKALSRKESKEGLLRELELRDTFQ
;
A
#
# COMPACT_ATOMS: atom_id res chain seq x y z
N MET A 1 38.38 13.70 -32.21
CA MET A 1 36.90 13.54 -32.09
C MET A 1 36.45 12.94 -30.75
N ILE A 2 37.19 12.00 -30.16
CA ILE A 2 36.83 11.29 -28.91
C ILE A 2 36.70 12.21 -27.67
N ASN A 3 37.55 13.24 -27.55
CA ASN A 3 37.50 14.17 -26.41
C ASN A 3 36.29 15.13 -26.42
N LYS A 4 35.70 15.41 -27.59
CA LYS A 4 34.51 16.27 -27.70
C LYS A 4 33.26 15.50 -27.26
N PHE A 5 33.18 14.20 -27.60
CA PHE A 5 32.13 13.29 -27.15
C PHE A 5 32.17 13.02 -25.64
N LYS A 6 33.35 12.86 -25.03
CA LYS A 6 33.47 12.74 -23.55
C LYS A 6 33.00 14.01 -22.83
N LYS A 7 33.28 15.20 -23.37
CA LYS A 7 32.77 16.48 -22.81
C LYS A 7 31.26 16.61 -22.94
N ILE A 8 30.66 16.14 -24.04
CA ILE A 8 29.21 16.15 -24.25
C ILE A 8 28.52 15.14 -23.32
N LEU A 9 29.07 13.93 -23.15
CA LEU A 9 28.61 12.95 -22.16
C LEU A 9 28.75 13.43 -20.71
N ALA A 10 29.80 14.19 -20.39
CA ALA A 10 29.97 14.82 -19.09
C ALA A 10 29.02 16.00 -18.86
N ALA A 11 28.61 16.72 -19.91
CA ALA A 11 27.61 17.78 -19.86
C ALA A 11 26.15 17.25 -19.83
N LEU A 12 25.91 16.06 -20.38
CA LEU A 12 24.64 15.32 -20.31
C LEU A 12 24.42 14.58 -18.99
N LYS A 13 25.45 14.46 -18.14
CA LYS A 13 25.25 14.32 -16.70
C LYS A 13 24.74 15.66 -16.19
N VAL A 14 23.49 15.96 -16.52
CA VAL A 14 22.68 16.92 -15.79
C VAL A 14 22.84 16.50 -14.34
N GLN A 15 23.63 17.26 -13.58
CA GLN A 15 23.57 17.22 -12.14
C GLN A 15 22.14 17.62 -11.83
N SER A 16 21.25 16.62 -11.71
CA SER A 16 19.94 16.81 -11.14
C SER A 16 20.22 17.33 -9.75
N LYS A 17 20.09 18.65 -9.59
CA LYS A 17 20.35 19.34 -8.34
C LYS A 17 19.46 18.65 -7.32
N ALA A 18 20.05 17.85 -6.44
CA ALA A 18 19.28 17.09 -5.47
C ALA A 18 18.37 18.08 -4.73
N PRO A 19 17.06 17.80 -4.63
CA PRO A 19 16.16 18.70 -3.92
C PRO A 19 16.74 18.93 -2.53
N THR A 20 16.94 20.21 -2.21
CA THR A 20 17.55 20.60 -0.94
C THR A 20 16.44 20.57 0.10
N PHE A 21 16.24 19.40 0.69
CA PHE A 21 15.39 19.29 1.86
C PHE A 21 16.13 19.97 3.02
N ALA A 22 15.45 20.89 3.72
CA ALA A 22 16.00 21.53 4.91
C ALA A 22 15.92 20.56 6.09
N THR A 23 16.75 19.50 6.07
CA THR A 23 16.70 18.41 7.04
C THR A 23 18.05 18.17 7.70
N ASP A 24 18.01 17.95 9.01
CA ASP A 24 19.12 17.46 9.84
C ASP A 24 19.44 15.98 9.57
N LYS A 25 18.45 15.24 9.05
CA LYS A 25 18.54 13.82 8.69
C LYS A 25 18.98 13.62 7.24
N ARG A 26 19.73 12.55 6.99
CA ARG A 26 20.22 12.21 5.66
C ARG A 26 19.11 11.56 4.84
N ILE A 27 18.78 12.21 3.72
CA ILE A 27 17.82 11.73 2.74
C ILE A 27 18.59 11.13 1.56
N VAL A 28 18.15 9.97 1.09
CA VAL A 28 18.73 9.25 -0.04
C VAL A 28 17.68 9.02 -1.12
N GLU A 29 18.12 9.02 -2.38
CA GLU A 29 17.27 8.63 -3.50
C GLU A 29 16.96 7.13 -3.41
N ALA A 30 15.68 6.78 -3.48
CA ALA A 30 15.21 5.41 -3.40
C ALA A 30 15.04 4.80 -4.80
N PHE A 31 14.24 5.45 -5.64
CA PHE A 31 13.95 5.02 -7.01
C PHE A 31 13.32 6.16 -7.81
N THR A 32 13.30 6.01 -9.13
CA THR A 32 12.57 6.92 -10.03
C THR A 32 11.47 6.13 -10.76
N LEU A 33 10.24 6.66 -10.73
CA LEU A 33 9.07 6.08 -11.39
C LEU A 33 8.39 7.15 -12.23
N GLU A 34 8.14 6.86 -13.52
CA GLU A 34 7.48 7.79 -14.46
C GLU A 34 8.10 9.22 -14.49
N GLY A 35 9.41 9.33 -14.26
CA GLY A 35 10.12 10.61 -14.21
C GLY A 35 10.02 11.38 -12.88
N ILE A 36 9.34 10.81 -11.88
CA ILE A 36 9.31 11.32 -10.50
C ILE A 36 10.34 10.56 -9.68
N THR A 37 11.29 11.29 -9.10
CA THR A 37 12.30 10.73 -8.20
C THR A 37 11.75 10.70 -6.77
N TYR A 38 11.75 9.52 -6.18
CA TYR A 38 11.34 9.26 -4.82
C TYR A 38 12.56 9.10 -3.91
N TYR A 39 12.43 9.61 -2.69
CA TYR A 39 13.45 9.66 -1.66
C TYR A 39 12.96 8.94 -0.40
N THR A 40 13.92 8.53 0.44
CA THR A 40 13.69 7.95 1.76
C THR A 40 14.74 8.45 2.74
N PHE A 41 14.50 8.31 4.03
CA PHE A 41 15.54 8.45 5.04
C PHE A 41 16.52 7.27 4.96
N ASP A 42 17.79 7.53 5.26
CA ASP A 42 18.87 6.53 5.24
C ASP A 42 18.66 5.41 6.27
N ASP A 43 18.12 5.77 7.42
CA ASP A 43 17.73 4.89 8.51
C ASP A 43 16.24 5.08 8.81
N ILE A 44 15.54 3.97 9.05
CA ILE A 44 14.15 3.95 9.47
C ILE A 44 13.99 4.69 10.81
N PHE A 45 15.00 4.63 11.69
CA PHE A 45 14.98 5.37 12.96
C PHE A 45 15.14 6.90 12.79
N ASN A 46 15.52 7.37 11.59
CA ASN A 46 15.59 8.79 11.26
C ASN A 46 14.29 9.34 10.67
N ILE A 47 13.26 8.50 10.47
CA ILE A 47 11.95 8.96 9.99
C ILE A 47 11.35 9.91 11.04
N PRO A 48 10.91 11.12 10.64
CA PRO A 48 10.25 12.06 11.52
C PRO A 48 9.01 11.48 12.19
N VAL A 49 8.80 11.85 13.45
CA VAL A 49 7.78 11.25 14.34
C VAL A 49 6.38 11.24 13.71
N GLU A 50 5.93 12.34 13.11
CA GLU A 50 4.59 12.41 12.48
C GLU A 50 4.43 11.42 11.30
N ARG A 51 5.41 11.38 10.40
CA ARG A 51 5.43 10.42 9.28
C ARG A 51 5.61 8.98 9.79
N ALA A 52 6.41 8.78 10.84
CA ALA A 52 6.61 7.48 11.45
C ALA A 52 5.31 6.92 12.04
N PHE A 53 4.48 7.74 12.70
CA PHE A 53 3.16 7.31 13.16
C PHE A 53 2.27 6.84 12.01
N SER A 54 2.26 7.57 10.89
CA SER A 54 1.51 7.16 9.70
C SER A 54 2.04 5.84 9.12
N ALA A 55 3.36 5.62 9.17
CA ALA A 55 3.98 4.38 8.71
C ALA A 55 3.65 3.20 9.65
N ILE A 56 3.63 3.44 10.96
CA ILE A 56 3.24 2.45 11.97
C ILE A 56 1.79 2.02 11.76
N ASP A 57 0.88 2.95 11.50
CA ASP A 57 -0.53 2.63 11.23
C ASP A 57 -0.66 1.68 10.03
N TYR A 58 -0.01 1.99 8.91
CA TYR A 58 -0.05 1.11 7.73
C TYR A 58 0.74 -0.19 7.91
N TYR A 59 1.81 -0.17 8.70
CA TYR A 59 2.53 -1.39 9.05
C TYR A 59 1.66 -2.33 9.90
N ASN A 60 0.87 -1.78 10.82
CA ASN A 60 -0.09 -2.57 11.61
C ASN A 60 -1.17 -3.19 10.72
N GLU A 61 -1.72 -2.42 9.77
CA GLU A 61 -2.66 -2.97 8.78
C GLU A 61 -2.01 -4.10 7.96
N MET A 62 -0.76 -3.91 7.51
CA MET A 62 -0.02 -4.94 6.78
C MET A 62 0.16 -6.21 7.61
N GLN A 63 0.49 -6.08 8.90
CA GLN A 63 0.57 -7.21 9.83
C GLN A 63 -0.80 -7.86 10.10
N GLN A 64 -1.91 -7.17 9.89
CA GLN A 64 -3.26 -7.73 10.00
C GLN A 64 -3.80 -8.26 8.67
N ARG A 65 -3.09 -8.02 7.54
CA ARG A 65 -3.53 -8.35 6.16
C ARG A 65 -4.92 -7.80 5.81
N CYS A 66 -5.32 -6.75 6.50
CA CYS A 66 -6.54 -6.00 6.24
C CYS A 66 -6.40 -4.59 6.79
N THR A 67 -7.19 -3.67 6.25
CA THR A 67 -7.26 -2.31 6.80
C THR A 67 -8.13 -2.27 8.03
N ARG A 68 -8.02 -1.16 8.77
CA ARG A 68 -8.95 -0.87 9.86
C ARG A 68 -10.41 -0.78 9.38
N ASP A 69 -10.64 -0.19 8.21
CA ASP A 69 -11.99 -0.04 7.64
C ASP A 69 -12.63 -1.40 7.31
N TYR A 70 -11.85 -2.37 6.83
CA TYR A 70 -12.31 -3.74 6.62
C TYR A 70 -12.75 -4.40 7.94
N LEU A 71 -11.94 -4.26 9.01
CA LEU A 71 -12.24 -4.86 10.31
C LEU A 71 -13.51 -4.25 10.94
N ILE A 72 -13.69 -2.95 10.83
CA ILE A 72 -14.92 -2.28 11.30
C ILE A 72 -16.12 -2.82 10.51
N SER A 73 -16.03 -2.85 9.18
CA SER A 73 -17.08 -3.38 8.31
C SER A 73 -17.41 -4.84 8.63
N HIS A 74 -16.41 -5.62 9.05
CA HIS A 74 -16.57 -7.01 9.47
C HIS A 74 -17.34 -7.14 10.78
N LEU A 75 -17.01 -6.33 11.79
CA LEU A 75 -17.72 -6.32 13.07
C LEU A 75 -19.17 -5.87 12.88
N ASP A 76 -19.39 -4.79 12.11
CA ASP A 76 -20.73 -4.30 11.78
C ASP A 76 -21.58 -5.38 11.09
N ALA A 77 -20.98 -6.13 10.15
CA ALA A 77 -21.66 -7.23 9.48
C ALA A 77 -22.04 -8.36 10.44
N GLN A 78 -21.19 -8.68 11.42
CA GLN A 78 -21.53 -9.66 12.46
C GLN A 78 -22.67 -9.17 13.34
N ASP A 79 -22.61 -7.92 13.80
CA ASP A 79 -23.63 -7.31 14.65
C ASP A 79 -24.99 -7.25 13.96
N GLU A 80 -25.04 -6.95 12.66
CA GLU A 80 -26.27 -6.98 11.87
C GLU A 80 -26.88 -8.38 11.77
N ILE A 81 -26.04 -9.42 11.58
CA ILE A 81 -26.51 -10.82 11.53
C ILE A 81 -27.04 -11.25 12.91
N LEU A 82 -26.33 -10.91 13.99
CA LEU A 82 -26.70 -11.27 15.35
C LEU A 82 -27.94 -10.52 15.85
N SER A 83 -28.14 -9.28 15.41
CA SER A 83 -29.32 -8.46 15.73
C SER A 83 -30.56 -8.87 14.94
N SER A 84 -30.43 -9.72 13.92
CA SER A 84 -31.54 -10.14 13.08
C SER A 84 -32.51 -11.07 13.82
N LYS A 85 -33.80 -11.03 13.48
CA LYS A 85 -34.84 -11.88 14.10
C LYS A 85 -34.56 -13.38 13.93
N LYS A 86 -33.85 -13.76 12.87
CA LYS A 86 -33.42 -15.13 12.60
C LYS A 86 -31.93 -15.11 12.28
N ILE A 87 -31.13 -15.53 13.25
CA ILE A 87 -29.67 -15.58 13.13
C ILE A 87 -29.31 -16.60 12.05
N ASP A 88 -28.66 -16.12 11.00
CA ASP A 88 -28.13 -16.96 9.93
C ASP A 88 -26.69 -17.40 10.27
N ILE A 89 -26.59 -18.57 10.89
CA ILE A 89 -25.32 -19.17 11.31
C ILE A 89 -24.39 -19.41 10.12
N THR A 90 -24.94 -19.70 8.94
CA THR A 90 -24.14 -19.96 7.74
C THR A 90 -23.39 -18.72 7.29
N LYS A 91 -24.06 -17.55 7.31
CA LYS A 91 -23.41 -16.27 7.01
C LYS A 91 -22.34 -15.90 8.04
N LEU A 92 -22.61 -16.16 9.32
CA LEU A 92 -21.62 -15.91 10.38
C LEU A 92 -20.40 -16.83 10.25
N ALA A 93 -20.60 -18.10 9.90
CA ALA A 93 -19.53 -19.05 9.62
C ALA A 93 -18.69 -18.60 8.41
N GLN A 94 -19.33 -18.11 7.34
CA GLN A 94 -18.64 -17.57 6.17
C GLN A 94 -17.79 -16.34 6.54
N LEU A 95 -18.31 -15.42 7.35
CA LEU A 95 -17.53 -14.27 7.83
C LEU A 95 -16.28 -14.74 8.60
N ASN A 96 -16.44 -15.68 9.52
CA ASN A 96 -15.31 -16.25 10.26
C ASN A 96 -14.28 -16.93 9.33
N LEU A 97 -14.75 -17.68 8.34
CA LEU A 97 -13.88 -18.30 7.33
C LEU A 97 -13.08 -17.25 6.56
N ASN A 98 -13.71 -16.16 6.11
CA ASN A 98 -13.00 -15.08 5.42
C ASN A 98 -11.90 -14.46 6.29
N LEU A 99 -12.13 -14.31 7.60
CA LEU A 99 -11.11 -13.78 8.51
C LEU A 99 -9.96 -14.78 8.72
N ARG A 100 -10.25 -16.08 8.77
CA ARG A 100 -9.22 -17.14 8.82
C ARG A 100 -8.37 -17.15 7.56
N GLU A 101 -8.99 -17.08 6.39
CA GLU A 101 -8.28 -17.02 5.11
C GLU A 101 -7.32 -15.82 5.06
N ARG A 102 -7.72 -14.66 5.62
CA ARG A 102 -6.83 -13.49 5.74
C ARG A 102 -5.62 -13.72 6.65
N LEU A 103 -5.75 -14.51 7.71
CA LEU A 103 -4.62 -14.85 8.59
C LEU A 103 -3.62 -15.77 7.90
N GLU A 104 -4.08 -16.61 6.97
CA GLU A 104 -3.23 -17.47 6.14
C GLU A 104 -2.56 -16.71 4.97
N MET A 105 -3.07 -15.52 4.61
CA MET A 105 -2.40 -14.67 3.64
C MET A 105 -1.04 -14.21 4.17
N ILE A 106 -0.01 -14.41 3.37
CA ILE A 106 1.32 -13.93 3.70
C ILE A 106 1.35 -12.39 3.77
N PHE A 107 0.84 -11.69 2.75
CA PHE A 107 0.65 -10.23 2.77
C PHE A 107 -0.47 -9.79 1.84
N ASP A 108 -1.01 -8.59 2.05
CA ASP A 108 -1.91 -7.92 1.10
C ASP A 108 -1.11 -6.86 0.33
N ALA A 109 -1.05 -6.99 -1.00
CA ALA A 109 -0.28 -6.11 -1.87
C ALA A 109 -0.75 -4.64 -1.82
N ASP A 110 -2.05 -4.41 -1.62
CA ASP A 110 -2.60 -3.05 -1.53
C ASP A 110 -2.08 -2.32 -0.28
N LEU A 111 -1.87 -3.06 0.82
CA LEU A 111 -1.32 -2.52 2.06
C LEU A 111 0.17 -2.19 1.92
N LEU A 112 0.89 -2.94 1.08
CA LEU A 112 2.29 -2.63 0.80
C LEU A 112 2.44 -1.34 -0.01
N TYR A 113 1.52 -1.06 -0.94
CA TYR A 113 1.48 0.24 -1.62
C TYR A 113 1.18 1.38 -0.64
N LYS A 114 0.29 1.18 0.35
CA LYS A 114 0.04 2.16 1.42
C LYS A 114 1.29 2.42 2.24
N LEU A 115 2.00 1.37 2.66
CA LEU A 115 3.25 1.54 3.40
C LEU A 115 4.30 2.29 2.56
N ALA A 116 4.45 1.90 1.29
CA ALA A 116 5.37 2.56 0.37
C ALA A 116 5.05 4.05 0.17
N SER A 117 3.76 4.43 0.15
CA SER A 117 3.38 5.83 0.01
C SER A 117 3.74 6.67 1.23
N VAL A 118 3.93 6.09 2.41
CA VAL A 118 4.43 6.85 3.57
C VAL A 118 5.95 6.87 3.61
N VAL A 119 6.60 5.73 3.34
CA VAL A 119 8.05 5.60 3.41
C VAL A 119 8.74 6.47 2.36
N TYR A 120 8.20 6.48 1.13
CA TYR A 120 8.80 7.21 0.02
C TYR A 120 8.08 8.54 -0.23
N PHE A 121 8.88 9.59 -0.41
CA PHE A 121 8.40 10.93 -0.70
C PHE A 121 9.15 11.55 -1.88
N ASP A 122 8.49 12.41 -2.64
CA ASP A 122 9.14 13.17 -3.72
C ASP A 122 9.41 14.62 -3.30
N SER A 123 9.97 15.42 -4.20
CA SER A 123 10.32 16.82 -3.94
C SER A 123 9.11 17.75 -3.74
N SER A 124 7.89 17.29 -4.02
CA SER A 124 6.66 18.09 -3.92
C SER A 124 5.96 17.97 -2.57
N GLU A 125 6.33 17.00 -1.72
CA GLU A 125 5.73 16.79 -0.40
C GLU A 125 6.71 17.06 0.75
N SER A 126 6.18 17.23 1.95
CA SER A 126 7.00 17.40 3.16
C SER A 126 7.59 16.06 3.60
N PRO A 127 8.91 15.93 3.79
CA PRO A 127 9.50 14.71 4.33
C PRO A 127 9.10 14.45 5.80
N TYR A 128 8.58 15.45 6.51
CA TYR A 128 8.21 15.38 7.92
C TYR A 128 6.77 14.94 8.16
N LYS A 129 5.85 15.42 7.33
CA LYS A 129 4.41 15.21 7.49
C LYS A 129 3.85 14.48 6.29
N TYR A 130 3.10 13.42 6.56
CA TYR A 130 2.42 12.66 5.52
C TYR A 130 1.10 13.35 5.14
N ASP A 131 0.92 13.63 3.84
CA ASP A 131 -0.35 14.07 3.28
C ASP A 131 -1.11 12.86 2.75
N TYR A 132 -2.20 12.49 3.43
CA TYR A 132 -3.02 11.35 3.06
C TYR A 132 -3.63 11.45 1.66
N LYS A 133 -4.04 12.65 1.24
CA LYS A 133 -4.64 12.87 -0.08
C LYS A 133 -3.60 12.69 -1.19
N TYR A 134 -2.40 13.22 -0.99
CA TYR A 134 -1.28 12.99 -1.90
C TYR A 134 -0.85 11.51 -1.90
N GLY A 135 -0.88 10.88 -0.73
CA GLY A 135 -0.64 9.45 -0.55
C GLY A 135 -1.50 8.55 -1.44
N VAL A 136 -2.81 8.82 -1.52
CA VAL A 136 -3.73 8.08 -2.40
C VAL A 136 -3.31 8.19 -3.88
N GLU A 137 -2.92 9.39 -4.33
CA GLU A 137 -2.44 9.56 -5.71
C GLU A 137 -1.11 8.83 -5.94
N LYS A 138 -0.20 8.80 -4.95
CA LYS A 138 1.02 7.97 -5.04
C LYS A 138 0.70 6.48 -5.16
N ILE A 139 -0.22 5.97 -4.33
CA ILE A 139 -0.65 4.56 -4.40
C ILE A 139 -1.18 4.24 -5.80
N ARG A 140 -2.03 5.10 -6.36
CA ARG A 140 -2.55 4.95 -7.72
C ARG A 140 -1.46 4.90 -8.79
N ARG A 141 -0.43 5.75 -8.67
CA ARG A 141 0.75 5.72 -9.56
C ARG A 141 1.56 4.45 -9.39
N PHE A 142 1.81 4.02 -8.16
CA PHE A 142 2.55 2.79 -7.87
C PHE A 142 1.85 1.55 -8.43
N LYS A 143 0.52 1.51 -8.35
CA LYS A 143 -0.30 0.43 -8.91
C LYS A 143 -0.34 0.38 -10.43
N LYS A 144 -0.12 1.51 -11.10
CA LYS A 144 -0.01 1.59 -12.56
C LYS A 144 1.36 1.16 -13.07
N ALA A 145 2.37 1.23 -12.21
CA ALA A 145 3.67 0.68 -12.53
C ALA A 145 3.57 -0.83 -12.75
N ASP A 146 4.47 -1.35 -13.58
CA ASP A 146 4.68 -2.79 -13.67
C ASP A 146 4.96 -3.38 -12.27
N VAL A 147 4.23 -4.43 -11.90
CA VAL A 147 4.22 -5.01 -10.55
C VAL A 147 5.62 -5.45 -10.15
N ASP A 148 6.35 -6.06 -11.09
CA ASP A 148 7.73 -6.48 -10.88
C ASP A 148 8.64 -5.27 -10.74
N ALA A 149 8.44 -4.25 -11.59
CA ALA A 149 9.19 -3.01 -11.50
C ALA A 149 8.99 -2.29 -10.16
N PHE A 150 7.80 -2.33 -9.56
CA PHE A 150 7.58 -1.72 -8.27
C PHE A 150 8.07 -2.61 -7.12
N PHE A 151 7.57 -3.84 -6.96
CA PHE A 151 7.86 -4.64 -5.78
C PHE A 151 9.23 -5.31 -5.80
N LEU A 152 9.75 -5.70 -6.96
CA LEU A 152 11.03 -6.42 -7.05
C LEU A 152 12.23 -5.50 -7.28
N LYS A 153 12.01 -4.31 -7.87
CA LYS A 153 13.09 -3.36 -8.20
C LYS A 153 13.14 -2.12 -7.31
N THR A 154 12.16 -1.89 -6.44
CA THR A 154 12.25 -0.83 -5.42
C THR A 154 12.70 -1.40 -4.07
N PRO A 155 13.22 -0.57 -3.15
CA PRO A 155 13.61 -1.03 -1.82
C PRO A 155 12.43 -1.54 -0.98
N ILE A 156 11.17 -1.39 -1.44
CA ILE A 156 10.00 -1.91 -0.72
C ILE A 156 10.06 -3.43 -0.56
N ARG A 157 10.82 -4.11 -1.43
CA ARG A 157 11.13 -5.54 -1.32
C ARG A 157 11.68 -5.93 0.05
N ASN A 158 12.40 -5.04 0.73
CA ASN A 158 12.96 -5.31 2.05
C ASN A 158 11.89 -5.48 3.14
N TYR A 159 10.65 -5.04 2.87
CA TYR A 159 9.50 -5.24 3.75
C TYR A 159 8.66 -6.45 3.36
N LEU A 160 8.99 -7.13 2.25
CA LEU A 160 8.34 -8.38 1.90
C LEU A 160 8.82 -9.51 2.84
N PRO A 161 7.92 -10.41 3.25
CA PRO A 161 8.27 -11.56 4.09
C PRO A 161 9.13 -12.61 3.35
N PHE A 162 9.40 -12.41 2.06
CA PHE A 162 10.18 -13.32 1.22
C PHE A 162 11.42 -12.63 0.65
N LYS A 163 12.58 -13.26 0.84
CA LYS A 163 13.83 -12.80 0.21
C LYS A 163 13.94 -13.22 -1.26
N HIS A 164 13.35 -14.35 -1.64
CA HIS A 164 13.50 -14.97 -2.97
C HIS A 164 12.15 -15.48 -3.48
N ILE A 165 11.38 -14.59 -4.12
CA ILE A 165 10.19 -14.96 -4.91
C ILE A 165 10.47 -14.61 -6.37
N SER A 166 10.02 -15.45 -7.31
CA SER A 166 10.10 -15.14 -8.74
C SER A 166 9.09 -14.04 -9.09
N ALA A 167 9.27 -13.39 -10.26
CA ALA A 167 8.30 -12.43 -10.77
C ALA A 167 6.94 -13.10 -11.02
N GLU A 168 6.97 -14.28 -11.64
CA GLU A 168 5.79 -15.06 -11.99
C GLU A 168 5.00 -15.50 -10.74
N ASP A 169 5.69 -15.97 -9.70
CA ASP A 169 5.05 -16.36 -8.43
C ASP A 169 4.46 -15.15 -7.70
N LEU A 170 5.17 -14.01 -7.72
CA LEU A 170 4.68 -12.79 -7.10
C LEU A 170 3.42 -12.28 -7.81
N GLN A 171 3.42 -12.24 -9.14
CA GLN A 171 2.26 -11.84 -9.92
C GLN A 171 1.07 -12.77 -9.66
N THR A 172 1.31 -14.08 -9.65
CA THR A 172 0.29 -15.09 -9.34
C THR A 172 -0.28 -14.88 -7.94
N TYR A 173 0.59 -14.68 -6.95
CA TYR A 173 0.18 -14.43 -5.56
C TYR A 173 -0.70 -13.18 -5.44
N ILE A 174 -0.29 -12.06 -6.07
CA ILE A 174 -1.06 -10.82 -6.05
C ILE A 174 -2.41 -11.00 -6.75
N ALA A 175 -2.47 -11.71 -7.88
CA ALA A 175 -3.71 -11.97 -8.58
C ALA A 175 -4.69 -12.80 -7.72
N VAL A 176 -4.22 -13.88 -7.10
CA VAL A 176 -5.05 -14.69 -6.18
C VAL A 176 -5.50 -13.87 -4.98
N GLY A 177 -4.62 -13.08 -4.38
CA GLY A 177 -4.95 -12.19 -3.26
C GLY A 177 -6.05 -11.18 -3.62
N LYS A 178 -6.03 -10.61 -4.82
CA LYS A 178 -7.09 -9.71 -5.31
C LYS A 178 -8.45 -10.42 -5.39
N GLU A 179 -8.50 -11.63 -5.93
CA GLU A 179 -9.74 -12.41 -6.02
C GLU A 179 -10.30 -12.78 -4.65
N VAL A 180 -9.45 -13.23 -3.72
CA VAL A 180 -9.84 -13.49 -2.32
C VAL A 180 -10.43 -12.24 -1.69
N ASN A 181 -9.77 -11.10 -1.85
CA ASN A 181 -10.24 -9.82 -1.34
C ASN A 181 -11.61 -9.43 -1.93
N LEU A 182 -11.82 -9.62 -3.23
CA LEU A 182 -13.10 -9.39 -3.90
C LEU A 182 -14.22 -10.27 -3.33
N VAL A 183 -13.97 -11.56 -3.12
CA VAL A 183 -14.94 -12.49 -2.53
C VAL A 183 -15.31 -12.08 -1.11
N HIS A 184 -14.31 -11.68 -0.31
CA HIS A 184 -14.52 -11.20 1.06
C HIS A 184 -15.36 -9.92 1.09
N LEU A 185 -15.04 -8.95 0.24
CA LEU A 185 -15.80 -7.69 0.17
C LEU A 185 -17.23 -7.90 -0.33
N LYS A 186 -17.46 -8.80 -1.30
CA LYS A 186 -18.81 -9.19 -1.74
C LYS A 186 -19.61 -9.85 -0.62
N THR A 187 -18.94 -10.61 0.25
CA THR A 187 -19.59 -11.20 1.42
C THR A 187 -20.02 -10.11 2.41
N LEU A 188 -19.12 -9.16 2.71
CA LEU A 188 -19.43 -8.02 3.57
C LEU A 188 -20.54 -7.15 3.00
N SER A 189 -20.49 -6.82 1.72
CA SER A 189 -21.49 -5.97 1.06
C SER A 189 -22.90 -6.56 1.09
N LYS A 190 -23.02 -7.90 1.07
CA LYS A 190 -24.29 -8.61 1.19
C LYS A 190 -24.80 -8.66 2.63
N ALA A 191 -23.91 -8.65 3.61
CA ALA A 191 -24.27 -8.68 5.02
C ALA A 191 -24.66 -7.28 5.53
N LEU A 192 -24.01 -6.23 5.03
CA LEU A 192 -24.21 -4.85 5.46
C LEU A 192 -25.42 -4.19 4.80
N SER A 193 -26.39 -3.83 5.63
CA SER A 193 -27.60 -3.11 5.23
C SER A 193 -27.54 -1.62 5.57
N ARG A 194 -26.87 -1.24 6.67
CA ARG A 194 -26.79 0.15 7.15
C ARG A 194 -25.92 1.03 6.27
N LYS A 195 -26.27 2.32 6.18
CA LYS A 195 -25.56 3.31 5.36
C LYS A 195 -24.18 3.66 5.94
N GLU A 196 -24.09 3.84 7.25
CA GLU A 196 -22.83 4.19 7.93
C GLU A 196 -21.79 3.06 7.82
N SER A 197 -22.22 1.81 7.99
CA SER A 197 -21.37 0.63 7.81
C SER A 197 -20.89 0.43 6.37
N LYS A 198 -21.52 1.09 5.38
CA LYS A 198 -21.06 1.06 3.99
C LYS A 198 -19.93 2.04 3.72
N GLU A 199 -19.70 3.07 4.53
CA GLU A 199 -18.62 4.04 4.27
C GLU A 199 -17.23 3.42 4.36
N GLY A 200 -16.99 2.59 5.39
CA GLY A 200 -15.74 1.83 5.51
C GLY A 200 -15.54 0.85 4.34
N LEU A 201 -16.62 0.17 3.95
CA LEU A 201 -16.62 -0.71 2.79
C LEU A 201 -16.31 0.04 1.48
N LEU A 202 -16.83 1.26 1.30
CA LEU A 202 -16.58 2.06 0.11
C LEU A 202 -15.10 2.46 0.01
N ARG A 203 -14.49 2.86 1.13
CA ARG A 203 -13.03 3.15 1.17
C ARG A 203 -12.20 1.92 0.85
N GLU A 204 -12.61 0.74 1.31
CA GLU A 204 -11.97 -0.53 0.92
C GLU A 204 -12.10 -0.81 -0.58
N LEU A 205 -13.28 -0.58 -1.15
CA LEU A 205 -13.52 -0.80 -2.58
C LEU A 205 -12.71 0.17 -3.45
N GLU A 206 -12.61 1.43 -3.03
CA GLU A 206 -11.76 2.46 -3.65
C GLU A 206 -10.29 2.09 -3.58
N LEU A 207 -9.80 1.68 -2.40
CA LEU A 207 -8.41 1.25 -2.24
C LEU A 207 -8.06 0.12 -3.21
N ARG A 208 -8.99 -0.80 -3.48
CA ARG A 208 -8.74 -1.98 -4.31
C ARG A 208 -9.01 -1.76 -5.80
N ASP A 209 -9.35 -0.54 -6.21
CA ASP A 209 -9.73 -0.18 -7.59
C ASP A 209 -10.90 -1.03 -8.12
N THR A 210 -11.81 -1.42 -7.22
CA THR A 210 -12.93 -2.33 -7.53
C THR A 210 -14.24 -1.61 -7.87
N PHE A 211 -14.18 -0.28 -7.99
CA PHE A 211 -15.25 0.52 -8.58
C PHE A 211 -15.25 0.34 -10.11
N GLN A 212 -16.12 -0.53 -10.60
CA GLN A 212 -16.60 -0.57 -11.99
C GLN A 212 -18.13 -0.52 -11.99
#